data_AF-A0A4P9ZWM4-F1
#
_entry.id   AF-A0A4P9ZWM4-F1
#
_cell.length_a   1.000
_cell.length_b   1.000
_cell.length_c   1.000
_cell.angle_alpha   90.00
_cell.angle_beta   90.00
_cell.angle_gamma   90.00
#
_symmetry.space_group_name_H-M   'P 1'
#
loop_
_entity.id
_entity.type
_entity.pdbx_description
1 polymer ?
#
loop_
_entity_poly.entity_id
_entity_poly.type
_entity_poly.pdbx_seq_one_letter_code
_entity_poly.pdbx_strand_id
1 'polypeptide(L)' 'MGNGYMIFGKLVKNEYLVLATFASLGALGYAATRPKPGAPKADNIPPIVSSSAEEENFIKEFIKLAEADEAKEKKAAH' A
#
# COMPACT_ATOMS: atom_id res chain seq x y z
N MET A 1 -8.51 -3.01 -41.51
CA MET A 1 -9.03 -1.92 -40.66
C MET A 1 -7.94 -1.54 -39.67
N GLY A 2 -7.64 -0.25 -39.52
CA GLY A 2 -6.35 0.26 -39.02
C GLY A 2 -6.03 -0.08 -37.55
N ASN A 3 -4.80 -0.52 -37.30
CA ASN A 3 -4.30 -0.95 -36.00
C ASN A 3 -3.88 0.22 -35.07
N GLY A 4 -4.54 1.39 -35.15
CA GLY A 4 -4.15 2.58 -34.40
C GLY A 4 -5.05 3.81 -34.61
N TYR A 5 -4.87 4.82 -33.76
CA TYR A 5 -5.60 6.08 -33.72
C TYR A 5 -4.70 7.27 -34.04
N MET A 6 -5.22 8.29 -34.72
CA MET A 6 -4.53 9.57 -34.88
C MET A 6 -4.67 10.41 -33.60
N ILE A 7 -3.55 10.65 -32.92
CA ILE A 7 -3.47 11.45 -31.70
C ILE A 7 -2.42 12.53 -31.95
N PHE A 8 -2.81 13.81 -31.81
CA PHE A 8 -1.94 14.97 -32.11
C PHE A 8 -1.26 14.90 -33.49
N GLY A 9 -1.98 14.44 -34.52
CA GLY A 9 -1.46 14.30 -35.88
C GLY A 9 -0.46 13.16 -36.07
N LYS A 10 -0.25 12.30 -35.07
CA LYS A 10 0.57 11.10 -35.16
C LYS A 10 -0.28 9.85 -35.02
N LEU A 11 0.00 8.83 -35.82
CA LEU A 11 -0.64 7.53 -35.71
C LEU A 11 -0.04 6.79 -34.50
N VAL A 12 -0.84 6.61 -33.45
CA VAL A 12 -0.49 5.83 -32.26
C VAL A 12 -1.14 4.46 -32.37
N LYS A 13 -0.33 3.40 -32.34
CA LYS A 13 -0.84 2.02 -32.40
C LYS A 13 -1.58 1.64 -31.12
N ASN A 14 -2.55 0.75 -31.25
CA ASN A 14 -3.37 0.29 -30.11
C ASN A 14 -2.53 -0.40 -29.02
N GLU A 15 -1.50 -1.17 -29.40
CA GLU A 15 -0.60 -1.84 -28.45
C GLU A 15 0.06 -0.87 -27.47
N TYR A 16 0.47 0.32 -27.94
CA TYR A 16 1.08 1.34 -27.09
C TYR A 16 0.04 2.02 -26.19
N LEU A 17 -1.19 2.22 -26.66
CA LEU A 17 -2.26 2.78 -25.84
C LEU A 17 -2.64 1.85 -24.69
N VAL A 18 -2.73 0.55 -24.97
CA VAL A 18 -3.03 -0.47 -23.96
C VAL A 18 -1.92 -0.51 -22.91
N LEU A 19 -0.66 -0.58 -23.34
CA LEU A 19 0.49 -0.57 -22.43
C LEU A 19 0.56 0.71 -21.60
N ALA A 20 0.34 1.88 -22.20
CA ALA A 20 0.33 3.15 -21.49
C ALA A 20 -0.80 3.23 -20.45
N THR A 21 -1.98 2.69 -20.78
CA THR A 21 -3.13 2.65 -19.86
C THR A 21 -2.83 1.76 -18.66
N PHE A 22 -2.31 0.55 -18.87
CA PHE A 22 -1.97 -0.34 -17.77
C PHE A 22 -0.81 0.19 -16.93
N ALA A 23 0.23 0.74 -17.56
CA ALA A 23 1.35 1.34 -16.86
C ALA A 23 0.91 2.54 -16.02
N SER A 24 0.07 3.42 -16.57
CA SER A 24 -0.44 4.59 -15.83
C SER A 24 -1.33 4.21 -14.66
N LEU A 25 -2.28 3.29 -14.85
CA LEU A 25 -3.14 2.81 -13.77
C LEU A 25 -2.33 2.12 -12.67
N GLY A 26 -1.38 1.25 -13.04
CA GLY A 26 -0.50 0.59 -12.08
C GLY A 26 0.37 1.58 -11.31
N ALA A 27 0.99 2.54 -12.00
CA ALA A 27 1.81 3.57 -11.38
C ALA A 27 1.02 4.49 -10.46
N LEU A 28 -0.19 4.90 -10.86
CA LEU A 28 -1.09 5.69 -10.02
C LEU A 28 -1.54 4.93 -8.78
N GLY A 29 -1.97 3.67 -8.95
CA GLY A 29 -2.37 2.80 -7.84
C GLY A 29 -1.22 2.60 -6.85
N TYR A 30 -0.01 2.34 -7.35
CA TYR A 30 1.19 2.24 -6.52
C TYR A 30 1.53 3.57 -5.84
N ALA A 31 1.49 4.69 -6.55
CA ALA A 31 1.79 6.01 -5.98
C ALA A 31 0.77 6.44 -4.91
N ALA A 32 -0.49 6.01 -5.04
CA ALA A 32 -1.56 6.28 -4.08
C ALA A 32 -1.46 5.41 -2.81
N THR A 33 -1.02 4.16 -2.96
CA THR A 33 -0.97 3.19 -1.84
C THR A 33 0.40 3.08 -1.19
N ARG A 34 1.47 3.56 -1.85
CA ARG A 34 2.82 3.50 -1.26
C ARG A 34 2.87 4.33 0.02
N PRO A 35 3.52 3.81 1.08
CA PRO A 35 3.74 4.56 2.30
C PRO A 35 4.57 5.81 1.98
N LYS A 36 4.12 6.97 2.47
CA LYS A 36 4.87 8.22 2.30
C LYS A 36 6.16 8.14 3.13
N PRO A 37 7.34 8.44 2.57
CA PRO A 37 8.58 8.45 3.33
C PRO A 37 8.46 9.40 4.52
N GLY A 38 8.67 8.90 5.74
CA GLY A 38 8.56 9.69 6.96
C GLY A 38 7.12 9.97 7.42
N ALA A 39 6.10 9.31 6.87
CA ALA A 39 4.79 9.31 7.52
C ALA A 39 4.96 8.72 8.94
N PRO A 40 4.50 9.43 10.00
CA PRO A 40 4.43 8.82 11.31
C PRO A 40 3.63 7.54 11.17
N LYS A 41 4.13 6.43 11.72
CA LYS A 41 3.30 5.25 11.92
C LYS A 41 2.13 5.76 12.74
N ALA A 42 0.95 5.86 12.13
CA ALA A 42 -0.21 6.24 12.87
C ALA A 42 -0.40 5.13 13.91
N ASP A 43 -0.35 5.51 15.19
CA ASP A 43 -0.71 4.66 16.31
C ASP A 43 -2.21 4.40 16.21
N ASN A 44 -2.59 3.62 15.19
CA ASN A 44 -3.96 3.18 14.92
C ASN A 44 -4.31 2.05 15.88
N ILE A 45 -3.99 2.22 17.16
CA ILE A 45 -4.46 1.31 18.19
C ILE A 45 -5.87 1.83 18.53
N PRO A 46 -6.94 1.15 18.07
CA PRO A 46 -8.27 1.51 18.51
C PRO A 46 -8.32 1.44 20.04
N PRO A 47 -9.08 2.30 20.72
CA PRO A 47 -9.23 2.21 22.17
C PRO A 47 -9.58 0.78 22.56
N ILE A 48 -8.76 0.15 23.42
CA ILE A 48 -8.98 -1.21 23.89
C ILE A 48 -10.15 -1.15 24.87
N VAL A 49 -11.37 -1.28 24.36
CA VAL A 49 -12.59 -1.37 25.17
C VAL A 49 -12.87 -2.86 25.37
N SER A 50 -12.28 -3.47 26.40
CA SER A 50 -12.65 -4.83 26.84
C SER A 50 -13.52 -4.75 28.09
N SER A 51 -14.45 -5.71 28.23
CA SER A 51 -15.30 -5.83 29.41
C SER A 51 -14.61 -6.53 30.59
N SER A 52 -13.36 -7.00 30.45
CA SER A 52 -12.62 -7.71 31.49
C SER A 52 -11.13 -7.33 31.54
N ALA A 53 -10.59 -7.17 32.75
CA ALA A 53 -9.19 -6.77 32.98
C ALA A 53 -8.16 -7.78 32.44
N GLU A 54 -8.52 -9.07 32.39
CA GLU A 54 -7.64 -10.13 31.87
C GLU A 54 -7.52 -10.07 30.34
N GLU A 55 -8.62 -9.80 29.65
CA GLU A 55 -8.62 -9.64 28.19
C GLU A 55 -7.86 -8.39 27.76
N GLU A 56 -7.96 -7.28 28.49
CA GLU A 56 -7.13 -6.10 28.20
C GLU A 56 -5.63 -6.41 28.27
N ASN A 57 -5.20 -7.18 29.26
CA ASN A 57 -3.80 -7.54 29.42
C ASN A 57 -3.34 -8.47 28.29
N PHE A 58 -4.18 -9.44 27.91
CA PHE A 58 -3.91 -10.30 26.76
C PHE A 58 -3.77 -9.50 25.46
N ILE A 59 -4.68 -8.56 25.19
CA ILE A 59 -4.63 -7.71 23.98
C ILE A 59 -3.36 -6.85 23.98
N LYS A 60 -2.97 -6.29 25.12
CA LYS A 60 -1.74 -5.49 25.26
C LYS A 60 -0.49 -6.33 25.00
N GLU A 61 -0.44 -7.56 25.49
CA GLU A 61 0.69 -8.48 25.23
C GLU A 61 0.74 -8.91 23.77
N PHE A 62 -0.41 -9.21 23.17
CA PHE A 62 -0.52 -9.60 21.77
C PHE A 62 -0.04 -8.49 20.83
N ILE A 63 -0.47 -7.24 21.06
CA ILE A 63 -0.03 -6.07 20.28
C ILE A 63 1.48 -5.85 20.44
N LYS A 64 2.01 -5.95 21.66
CA LYS A 64 3.46 -5.81 21.91
C LYS A 64 4.29 -6.86 21.18
N LEU A 65 3.83 -8.11 21.11
CA LEU A 65 4.51 -9.16 20.35
C LEU A 65 4.52 -8.85 18.86
N ALA A 66 3.36 -8.48 18.30
CA ALA A 66 3.23 -8.15 16.88
C ALA A 66 4.14 -6.98 16.47
N GLU A 67 4.23 -5.93 17.29
CA GLU A 67 5.14 -4.80 17.05
C GLU A 67 6.62 -5.20 17.13
N ALA A 68 6.98 -6.09 18.06
CA ALA A 68 8.35 -6.58 18.20
C ALA A 68 8.80 -7.44 17.00
N ASP A 69 7.89 -8.23 16.44
CA ASP A 69 8.18 -9.06 15.28
C ASP A 69 8.26 -8.23 13.99
N GLU A 70 7.38 -7.23 13.81
CA GLU A 70 7.52 -6.25 12.71
C GLU A 70 8.86 -5.48 12.79
N ALA A 71 9.33 -5.15 14.00
CA ALA A 71 10.59 -4.45 14.18
C ALA A 71 11.81 -5.31 13.83
N LYS A 72 11.73 -6.64 14.05
CA LYS A 72 12.77 -7.59 13.63
C LYS A 72 12.76 -7.79 12.11
N GLU A 73 11.59 -7.92 11.50
CA GLU A 73 11.45 -8.10 10.05
C GLU A 73 11.95 -6.86 9.28
N LYS A 74 11.65 -5.65 9.76
CA LYS A 74 12.19 -4.39 9.21
C LYS A 74 13.71 -4.23 9.36
N LYS A 75 14.34 -4.89 10.35
CA LYS A 75 15.80 -4.90 10.54
C LYS A 75 16.53 -5.95 9.70
N ALA A 76 15.85 -7.01 9.26
CA ALA A 76 16.43 -8.05 8.42
C ALA A 76 16.37 -7.71 6.92
N ALA A 77 15.55 -6.73 6.53
CA ALA A 77 15.35 -6.28 5.15
C ALA A 77 16.18 -5.03 4.76
N HIS A 78 17.08 -4.56 5.64
CA HIS A 78 18.07 -3.50 5.39
C HIS A 78 19.48 -4.07 5.62
#